data_AF-A0A131YBH2-F1
#
_entry.id   AF-A0A131YBH2-F1
#
_cell.length_a   1.000
_cell.length_b   1.000
_cell.length_c   1.000
_cell.angle_alpha   90.00
_cell.angle_beta   90.00
_cell.angle_gamma   90.00
#
_symmetry.space_group_name_H-M   'P 1'
#
loop_
_entity.id
_entity.type
_entity.pdbx_description
1 polymer ?
#
loop_
_entity_poly.entity_id
_entity_poly.type
_entity_poly.pdbx_seq_one_letter_code
_entity_poly.pdbx_strand_id
1 'polypeptide(L)'
;MAASNVSVLLIVLLADFCEESVAVGGWIEVRPPNSLYYQSLARFTYLEHKPRSAVGLSFLVTQARWRVEEGTVHHMAFIVRRNNTLLEKCIAVIKVPHVFTTRRRSVTKFWCRPVA
;
A
#
# COMPACT_ATOMS: atom_id res chain seq x y z
N MET A 1 -29.37 -25.32 -26.06
CA MET A 1 -29.08 -24.82 -24.70
C MET A 1 -27.60 -24.41 -24.62
N ALA A 2 -27.25 -23.24 -25.18
CA ALA A 2 -25.85 -22.76 -25.19
C ALA A 2 -25.72 -21.30 -24.72
N ALA A 3 -26.84 -20.60 -24.47
CA ALA A 3 -26.84 -19.20 -24.07
C ALA A 3 -26.62 -19.00 -22.55
N SER A 4 -26.86 -20.01 -21.71
CA SER A 4 -26.73 -19.92 -20.25
C SER A 4 -25.27 -19.89 -19.78
N ASN A 5 -24.36 -20.54 -20.51
CA ASN A 5 -22.97 -20.69 -20.08
C ASN A 5 -22.15 -19.41 -20.33
N VAL A 6 -22.50 -18.61 -21.35
CA VAL A 6 -21.83 -17.34 -21.66
C VAL A 6 -22.10 -16.31 -20.57
N SER A 7 -23.32 -16.29 -20.01
CA SER A 7 -23.68 -15.34 -18.96
C SER A 7 -22.93 -15.59 -17.66
N VAL A 8 -22.71 -16.86 -17.29
CA VAL A 8 -21.95 -17.23 -16.08
C VAL A 8 -20.47 -16.88 -16.24
N LEU A 9 -19.88 -17.17 -17.41
CA LEU A 9 -18.50 -16.80 -17.72
C LEU A 9 -18.28 -15.29 -17.69
N LEU A 10 -19.26 -14.51 -18.19
CA LEU A 10 -19.21 -13.05 -18.16
C LEU A 10 -19.30 -12.51 -16.73
N ILE A 11 -20.14 -13.09 -15.88
CA ILE A 11 -20.27 -12.71 -14.47
C ILE A 11 -18.99 -13.05 -13.69
N VAL A 12 -18.36 -14.20 -13.94
CA VAL A 12 -17.08 -14.59 -13.31
C VAL A 12 -15.95 -13.67 -13.77
N LEU A 13 -15.85 -13.38 -15.08
CA LEU A 13 -14.87 -12.43 -15.61
C LEU A 13 -15.05 -11.01 -15.07
N LEU A 14 -16.30 -10.56 -14.88
CA LEU A 14 -16.60 -9.26 -14.27
C LEU A 14 -16.29 -9.24 -12.76
N ALA A 15 -16.49 -10.36 -12.06
CA ALA A 15 -16.14 -10.48 -10.65
C ALA A 15 -14.62 -10.41 -10.44
N ASP A 16 -13.83 -11.08 -11.29
CA ASP A 16 -12.36 -10.98 -11.28
C ASP A 16 -11.89 -9.54 -11.57
N PHE A 17 -12.57 -8.82 -12.47
CA PHE A 17 -12.27 -7.41 -12.75
C PHE A 17 -12.64 -6.47 -11.60
N CYS A 18 -13.70 -6.79 -10.83
CA CYS A 18 -14.14 -6.00 -9.69
C CYS A 18 -13.33 -6.24 -8.40
N GLU A 19 -12.55 -7.32 -8.32
CA GLU A 19 -11.64 -7.55 -7.19
C GLU A 19 -10.46 -6.57 -7.16
N GLU A 20 -10.13 -5.94 -8.30
CA GLU A 20 -8.87 -5.19 -8.43
C GLU A 20 -8.85 -3.84 -7.69
N SER A 21 -9.98 -3.23 -7.34
CA SER A 21 -9.98 -2.06 -6.44
C SER A 21 -11.37 -1.49 -6.22
N VAL A 22 -11.86 -1.55 -4.98
CA VAL A 22 -13.06 -0.82 -4.59
C VAL A 22 -12.69 0.66 -4.47
N ALA A 23 -13.13 1.47 -5.45
CA ALA A 23 -12.83 2.89 -5.52
C ALA A 23 -13.80 3.72 -4.65
N VAL A 24 -13.60 3.77 -3.32
CA VAL A 24 -14.43 4.60 -2.43
C VAL A 24 -13.84 6.01 -2.31
N GLY A 25 -14.59 7.04 -2.71
CA GLY A 25 -14.18 8.44 -2.55
C GLY A 25 -12.88 8.80 -3.29
N GLY A 26 -12.64 8.18 -4.45
CA GLY A 26 -11.44 8.38 -5.27
C GLY A 26 -10.19 7.62 -4.78
N TRP A 27 -10.32 6.80 -3.74
CA TRP A 27 -9.25 5.92 -3.27
C TRP A 27 -9.36 4.54 -3.90
N ILE A 28 -8.27 4.08 -4.48
CA ILE A 28 -8.12 2.75 -5.07
C ILE A 28 -7.43 1.86 -4.03
N GLU A 29 -8.18 0.90 -3.49
CA GLU A 29 -7.65 -0.10 -2.54
C GLU A 29 -6.70 -1.07 -3.25
N VAL A 30 -5.59 -1.42 -2.61
CA VAL A 30 -4.57 -2.32 -3.18
C VAL A 30 -4.77 -3.73 -2.65
N ARG A 31 -4.98 -4.68 -3.55
CA ARG A 31 -5.12 -6.10 -3.23
C ARG A 31 -4.23 -6.93 -4.17
N PRO A 32 -3.23 -7.67 -3.67
CA PRO A 32 -2.75 -7.75 -2.29
C PRO A 32 -1.87 -6.54 -1.86
N PRO A 33 -1.94 -6.07 -0.60
CA PRO A 33 -1.26 -4.83 -0.17
C PRO A 33 0.25 -4.97 0.06
N ASN A 34 0.77 -6.20 0.21
CA ASN A 34 2.17 -6.45 0.58
C ASN A 34 3.14 -6.63 -0.61
N SER A 35 2.97 -5.86 -1.68
CA SER A 35 3.88 -5.92 -2.83
C SER A 35 5.26 -5.33 -2.52
N LEU A 36 6.28 -5.69 -3.30
CA LEU A 36 7.65 -5.14 -3.16
C LEU A 36 7.67 -3.61 -3.22
N TYR A 37 6.80 -3.01 -4.04
CA TYR A 37 6.64 -1.58 -4.14
C TYR A 37 6.20 -0.97 -2.80
N TYR A 38 5.13 -1.48 -2.18
CA TYR A 38 4.65 -0.97 -0.90
C TYR A 38 5.60 -1.28 0.26
N GLN A 39 6.29 -2.42 0.24
CA GLN A 39 7.37 -2.70 1.20
C GLN A 39 8.51 -1.68 1.09
N SER A 40 8.88 -1.28 -0.13
CA SER A 40 9.90 -0.25 -0.36
C SER A 40 9.45 1.13 0.16
N LEU A 41 8.18 1.48 -0.01
CA LEU A 41 7.59 2.70 0.56
C LEU A 41 7.59 2.63 2.08
N ALA A 42 7.18 1.51 2.68
CA ALA A 42 7.20 1.33 4.13
C ALA A 42 8.61 1.53 4.71
N ARG A 43 9.61 0.92 4.09
CA ARG A 43 11.01 1.10 4.46
C ARG A 43 11.47 2.55 4.34
N PHE A 44 11.14 3.21 3.23
CA PHE A 44 11.44 4.62 3.01
C PHE A 44 10.83 5.50 4.11
N THR A 45 9.53 5.35 4.39
CA THR A 45 8.85 6.17 5.39
C THR A 45 9.40 5.97 6.80
N TYR A 46 9.71 4.73 7.16
CA TYR A 46 10.27 4.40 8.45
C TYR A 46 11.67 5.01 8.63
N LEU A 47 12.52 4.91 7.60
CA LEU A 47 13.87 5.48 7.64
C LEU A 47 13.90 7.00 7.65
N GLU A 48 12.94 7.65 6.99
CA GLU A 48 12.83 9.12 6.97
C GLU A 48 12.52 9.70 8.36
N HIS A 49 11.67 9.02 9.14
CA HIS A 49 11.25 9.50 10.48
C HIS A 49 12.05 8.89 11.63
N LYS A 50 12.59 7.69 11.45
CA LYS A 50 13.42 6.98 12.42
C LYS A 50 14.74 6.60 11.76
N PRO A 51 15.71 7.54 11.67
CA PRO A 51 16.98 7.34 10.95
C PRO A 51 17.93 6.33 11.61
N ARG A 52 17.42 5.44 12.48
CA ARG A 52 18.18 4.29 12.99
C ARG A 52 18.33 3.24 11.89
N SER A 53 19.35 2.42 12.03
CA SER A 53 19.61 1.31 11.13
C SER A 53 18.36 0.42 10.96
N ALA A 54 17.86 0.32 9.72
CA ALA A 54 16.83 -0.66 9.34
C ALA A 54 17.42 -2.07 9.13
N VAL A 55 18.68 -2.30 9.50
CA VAL A 55 19.30 -3.63 9.43
C VAL A 55 18.50 -4.61 10.31
N GLY A 56 18.17 -5.76 9.71
CA GLY A 56 17.36 -6.79 10.36
C GLY A 56 15.88 -6.43 10.55
N LEU A 57 15.41 -5.31 10.00
CA LEU A 57 13.98 -4.98 9.98
C LEU A 57 13.32 -5.49 8.69
N SER A 58 12.14 -6.08 8.84
CA SER A 58 11.23 -6.38 7.74
C SER A 58 9.91 -5.62 7.90
N PHE A 59 9.28 -5.32 6.77
CA PHE A 59 8.08 -4.51 6.70
C PHE A 59 6.96 -5.35 6.07
N LEU A 60 5.90 -5.60 6.83
CA LEU A 60 4.69 -6.25 6.34
C LEU A 60 3.62 -5.19 6.13
N VAL A 61 3.26 -4.90 4.89
CA VAL A 61 2.17 -3.96 4.60
C VAL A 61 0.84 -4.69 4.69
N THR A 62 0.00 -4.27 5.62
CA THR A 62 -1.28 -4.94 5.89
C THR A 62 -2.43 -4.28 5.14
N GLN A 63 -2.33 -2.99 4.84
CA GLN A 63 -3.33 -2.23 4.10
C GLN A 63 -2.62 -1.16 3.27
N ALA A 64 -3.06 -0.98 2.03
CA ALA A 64 -2.59 0.08 1.17
C ALA A 64 -3.71 0.53 0.23
N ARG A 65 -3.77 1.83 -0.01
CA ARG A 65 -4.68 2.46 -0.98
C ARG A 65 -4.01 3.70 -1.56
N TRP A 66 -4.41 4.09 -2.75
CA TRP A 66 -3.81 5.24 -3.43
C TRP A 66 -4.84 6.08 -4.15
N ARG A 67 -4.49 7.32 -4.45
CA ARG A 67 -5.27 8.21 -5.33
C ARG A 67 -4.36 9.13 -6.11
N VAL A 68 -4.84 9.60 -7.26
CA VAL A 68 -4.13 10.59 -8.08
C VAL A 68 -4.57 11.99 -7.70
N GLU A 69 -3.60 12.88 -7.50
CA GLU A 69 -3.73 14.32 -7.34
C GLU A 69 -2.60 15.01 -8.13
N GLU A 70 -1.88 15.97 -7.55
CA GLU A 70 -0.58 16.44 -8.05
C GLU A 70 0.53 15.40 -7.77
N GLY A 71 0.44 14.24 -8.43
CA GLY A 71 1.20 13.03 -8.13
C GLY A 71 0.30 11.92 -7.58
N THR A 72 0.90 10.90 -6.96
CA THR A 72 0.18 9.79 -6.34
C THR A 72 0.29 9.87 -4.83
N VAL A 73 -0.84 9.92 -4.14
CA VAL A 73 -0.89 9.85 -2.67
C VAL A 73 -1.16 8.41 -2.28
N HIS A 74 -0.30 7.84 -1.44
CA HIS A 74 -0.44 6.50 -0.90
C HIS A 74 -0.77 6.57 0.59
N HIS A 75 -1.85 5.91 1.01
CA HIS A 75 -2.20 5.66 2.40
C HIS A 75 -1.88 4.19 2.70
N MET A 76 -1.06 3.94 3.71
CA MET A 76 -0.70 2.57 4.07
C MET A 76 -0.63 2.36 5.57
N ALA A 77 -0.95 1.15 5.98
CA ALA A 77 -0.67 0.61 7.30
C ALA A 77 0.27 -0.59 7.16
N PHE A 78 1.32 -0.62 7.98
CA PHE A 78 2.32 -1.67 7.93
C PHE A 78 2.87 -1.99 9.31
N ILE A 79 3.45 -3.17 9.42
CA ILE A 79 4.04 -3.68 10.64
C ILE A 79 5.55 -3.80 10.46
N VAL A 80 6.30 -3.28 11.42
CA VAL A 80 7.74 -3.43 11.51
C VAL A 80 8.04 -4.66 12.33
N ARG A 81 8.86 -5.56 11.77
CA ARG A 81 9.28 -6.81 12.40
C ARG A 81 10.79 -6.90 12.49
N ARG A 82 11.27 -7.66 13.46
CA ARG A 82 12.68 -8.09 13.56
C ARG A 82 12.70 -9.55 13.98
N ASN A 83 13.40 -10.39 13.25
CA ASN A 83 13.48 -11.84 13.52
C ASN A 83 12.10 -12.48 13.77
N ASN A 84 11.11 -12.12 12.94
CA ASN A 84 9.71 -12.53 13.05
C ASN A 84 8.92 -12.00 14.26
N THR A 85 9.54 -11.23 15.16
CA THR A 85 8.87 -10.52 16.26
C THR A 85 8.28 -9.21 15.78
N LEU A 86 7.02 -8.94 16.13
CA LEU A 86 6.32 -7.69 15.85
C LEU A 86 6.84 -6.59 16.77
N LEU A 87 7.35 -5.49 16.22
CA LEU A 87 7.88 -4.37 17.01
C LEU A 87 6.88 -3.23 17.09
N GLU A 88 6.41 -2.76 15.93
CA GLU A 88 5.59 -1.56 15.83
C GLU A 88 4.55 -1.70 14.72
N LYS A 89 3.37 -1.15 14.94
CA LYS A 89 2.35 -0.95 13.91
C LYS A 89 2.40 0.52 13.49
N CYS A 90 2.53 0.77 12.19
CA CYS A 90 2.71 2.10 11.64
C CYS A 90 1.63 2.42 10.60
N ILE A 91 1.26 3.69 10.53
CA ILE A 91 0.43 4.27 9.48
C ILE A 91 1.22 5.41 8.82
N ALA A 92 1.12 5.51 7.50
CA ALA A 92 1.85 6.50 6.74
C ALA A 92 1.05 7.02 5.53
N VAL A 93 1.30 8.29 5.22
CA VAL A 93 0.81 8.96 4.01
C VAL A 93 2.01 9.49 3.22
N ILE A 94 2.21 8.96 2.01
CA ILE A 94 3.32 9.33 1.13
C ILE A 94 2.77 10.02 -0.11
N LYS A 95 3.37 11.15 -0.47
CA LYS A 95 3.15 11.78 -1.77
C LYS A 95 4.33 11.41 -2.68
N VAL A 96 4.03 10.69 -3.75
CA VAL A 96 4.97 10.32 -4.81
C VAL A 96 4.70 11.23 -6.01
N PRO A 97 5.58 12.18 -6.33
CA PRO A 97 5.33 13.09 -7.44
C PRO A 97 5.51 12.37 -8.79
N HIS A 98 4.99 12.95 -9.87
CA HIS A 98 5.13 12.38 -11.21
C HIS A 98 6.61 12.29 -11.62
N VAL A 99 6.91 11.27 -12.43
CA VAL A 99 8.27 10.90 -12.88
C VAL A 99 9.01 12.07 -13.53
N PHE A 100 8.29 12.98 -14.19
CA PHE A 100 8.85 14.13 -14.89
C PHE A 100 9.09 15.37 -14.01
N THR A 101 8.95 15.26 -12.70
CA THR A 101 9.16 16.40 -11.78
C THR A 101 10.46 16.21 -11.00
N THR A 102 11.12 17.33 -10.67
CA THR A 102 12.30 17.35 -9.78
C THR A 102 11.93 17.14 -8.30
N ARG A 103 10.63 17.05 -7.98
CA ARG A 103 10.14 16.88 -6.62
C ARG A 103 10.51 15.48 -6.12
N ARG A 104 10.97 15.38 -4.87
CA ARG A 104 11.22 14.09 -4.21
C ARG A 104 9.93 13.53 -3.61
N ARG A 105 9.89 12.22 -3.39
CA ARG A 105 8.86 11.60 -2.56
C ARG A 105 8.91 12.22 -1.17
N SER A 106 7.76 12.47 -0.57
CA SER A 106 7.66 13.05 0.76
C SER A 106 6.65 12.32 1.62
N VAL A 107 6.96 12.20 2.90
CA VAL A 107 6.02 11.68 3.90
C VAL A 107 5.29 12.84 4.55
N THR A 108 3.98 12.85 4.41
CA THR A 108 3.13 13.94 4.93
C THR A 108 2.53 13.60 6.30
N LYS A 109 2.31 12.32 6.57
CA LYS A 109 1.88 11.82 7.89
C LYS A 109 2.58 10.51 8.19
N PHE A 110 3.03 10.36 9.43
CA PHE A 110 3.66 9.15 9.91
C PHE A 110 3.36 8.98 11.40
N TRP A 111 2.91 7.80 11.79
CA TRP A 111 2.69 7.46 13.20
C TRP A 111 2.92 5.98 13.41
N CYS A 112 3.61 5.63 14.49
CA CYS A 112 3.85 4.25 14.89
C CYS A 112 3.47 4.04 16.36
N ARG A 113 2.90 2.87 16.64
CA ARG A 113 2.60 2.39 17.99
C ARG A 113 3.39 1.11 18.27
N PRO A 114 4.14 1.03 19.38
CA PRO A 114 4.77 -0.21 19.83
C PRO A 114 3.73 -1.30 20.08
N VAL A 115 4.09 -2.54 19.75
CA VAL A 115 3.35 -3.73 20.16
C VAL A 115 3.98 -4.17 21.48
N ALA A 116 3.28 -3.88 22.59
CA ALA A 116 3.69 -4.30 23.93
C ALA A 116 3.65 -5.82 24.07
#